data_AF-A0A5E6QY55-F1
#
_entry.id   AF-A0A5E6QY55-F1
#
_cell.length_a   1.000
_cell.length_b   1.000
_cell.length_c   1.000
_cell.angle_alpha   90.00
_cell.angle_beta   90.00
_cell.angle_gamma   90.00
#
_symmetry.space_group_name_H-M   'P 1'
#
loop_
_entity.id
_entity.type
_entity.pdbx_description
1 polymer ?
#
loop_
_entity_poly.entity_id
_entity_poly.type
_entity_poly.pdbx_seq_one_letter_code
_entity_poly.pdbx_strand_id
1 'polypeptide(L)'
;MLATDYAAGSGMDIHQHPHIGLATLTYLFEGELLHKDSIGSDQRVRPGEVSWMSAGRGVAHVERTPAELVASGSRLHGLQVWLAAPREHEQALPSYSHHCAASLPVSDTLGCVSV
;
A
#
# COMPACT_ATOMS: atom_id res chain seq x y z
N MET A 1 3.96 -6.64 6.86
CA MET A 1 4.19 -7.80 5.97
C MET A 1 5.58 -8.34 6.25
N LEU A 2 5.69 -9.48 6.93
CA LEU A 2 6.99 -10.09 7.21
C LEU A 2 7.68 -10.48 5.91
N ALA A 3 9.02 -10.48 5.90
CA ALA A 3 9.79 -10.92 4.75
C ALA A 3 9.39 -12.35 4.38
N THR A 4 8.88 -12.51 3.16
CA THR A 4 8.30 -13.77 2.67
C THR A 4 8.77 -14.01 1.24
N ASP A 5 9.31 -15.20 1.00
CA ASP A 5 9.67 -15.69 -0.33
C ASP A 5 8.52 -16.51 -0.92
N TYR A 6 8.10 -16.17 -2.13
CA TYR A 6 7.08 -16.87 -2.91
C TYR A 6 7.74 -17.60 -4.09
N ALA A 7 7.49 -18.90 -4.19
CA ALA A 7 7.88 -19.67 -5.36
C ALA A 7 7.08 -19.23 -6.61
N ALA A 8 7.60 -19.55 -7.79
CA ALA A 8 6.87 -19.37 -9.05
C ALA A 8 5.50 -20.07 -8.99
N GLY A 9 4.46 -19.38 -9.46
CA GLY A 9 3.06 -19.77 -9.34
C GLY A 9 2.39 -19.35 -8.03
N SER A 10 3.10 -18.69 -7.12
CA SER A 10 2.57 -18.19 -5.84
C SER A 10 2.86 -16.71 -5.64
N GLY A 11 2.08 -16.07 -4.77
CA GLY A 11 2.21 -14.67 -4.42
C GLY A 11 1.12 -14.29 -3.41
N MET A 12 1.24 -13.09 -2.84
CA MET A 12 0.14 -12.49 -2.11
C MET A 12 -1.02 -12.19 -3.08
N ASP A 13 -2.22 -12.65 -2.75
CA ASP A 13 -3.45 -12.38 -3.51
C ASP A 13 -4.60 -12.11 -2.54
N ILE A 14 -4.73 -10.85 -2.13
CA ILE A 14 -5.85 -10.42 -1.29
C ILE A 14 -7.00 -10.03 -2.22
N HIS A 15 -8.04 -10.85 -2.20
CA HIS A 15 -9.28 -10.62 -2.93
C HIS A 15 -9.95 -9.29 -2.53
N GLN A 16 -10.96 -8.91 -3.32
CA GLN A 16 -11.66 -7.65 -3.12
C GLN A 16 -12.27 -7.60 -1.72
N HIS A 17 -11.91 -6.58 -0.94
CA HIS A 17 -12.40 -6.39 0.42
C HIS A 17 -12.62 -4.89 0.72
N PRO A 18 -13.58 -4.56 1.61
CA PRO A 18 -13.92 -3.17 1.93
C PRO A 18 -13.17 -2.61 3.15
N HIS A 19 -13.02 -1.28 3.18
CA HIS A 19 -12.62 -0.50 4.35
C HIS A 19 -13.51 0.74 4.51
N ILE A 20 -13.72 1.20 5.75
CA ILE A 20 -14.41 2.44 6.12
C ILE A 20 -13.70 3.09 7.32
N GLY A 21 -13.83 4.42 7.50
CA GLY A 21 -13.42 5.11 8.72
C GLY A 21 -11.92 5.06 9.05
N LEU A 22 -11.06 4.71 8.09
CA LEU A 22 -9.62 4.58 8.28
C LEU A 22 -8.84 4.95 7.02
N ALA A 23 -7.52 5.06 7.15
CA ALA A 23 -6.58 5.04 6.05
C ALA A 23 -5.66 3.82 6.14
N THR A 24 -5.26 3.27 5.00
CA THR A 24 -4.23 2.24 4.88
C THR A 24 -3.02 2.82 4.17
N LEU A 25 -1.86 2.71 4.81
CA LEU A 25 -0.56 3.08 4.26
C LEU A 25 0.23 1.80 4.00
N THR A 26 0.62 1.58 2.75
CA THR A 26 1.53 0.50 2.34
C THR A 26 2.89 1.08 1.94
N TYR A 27 3.96 0.54 2.53
CA TYR A 27 5.35 0.89 2.23
C TYR A 27 6.18 -0.39 2.11
N LEU A 28 6.88 -0.57 0.99
CA LEU A 28 7.66 -1.80 0.75
C LEU A 28 9.15 -1.57 1.00
N PHE A 29 9.80 -2.57 1.59
CA PHE A 29 11.25 -2.70 1.67
C PHE A 29 11.79 -3.54 0.51
N GLU A 30 11.04 -4.57 0.09
CA GLU A 30 11.38 -5.45 -1.02
C GLU A 30 10.10 -5.91 -1.75
N GLY A 31 10.23 -6.25 -3.03
CA GLY A 31 9.13 -6.74 -3.86
C GLY A 31 8.28 -5.63 -4.47
N GLU A 32 7.19 -6.04 -5.11
CA GLU A 32 6.21 -5.11 -5.69
C GLU A 32 4.79 -5.58 -5.38
N LEU A 33 3.89 -4.62 -5.21
CA LEU A 33 2.47 -4.84 -4.95
C LEU A 33 1.63 -4.12 -6.00
N LEU A 34 0.52 -4.72 -6.43
CA LEU A 34 -0.50 -4.09 -7.24
C LEU A 34 -1.73 -3.79 -6.38
N HIS A 35 -2.04 -2.50 -6.23
CA HIS A 35 -3.27 -1.99 -5.62
C HIS A 35 -4.27 -1.63 -6.71
N LYS A 36 -5.52 -2.10 -6.60
CA LYS A 36 -6.63 -1.57 -7.40
C LYS A 36 -7.87 -1.38 -6.55
N ASP A 37 -8.63 -0.32 -6.79
CA ASP A 37 -9.79 0.00 -5.97
C ASP A 37 -11.03 0.46 -6.74
N SER A 38 -12.13 0.62 -6.00
CA SER A 38 -13.44 1.01 -6.51
C SER A 38 -13.54 2.49 -6.91
N ILE A 39 -12.54 3.32 -6.59
CA ILE A 39 -12.53 4.73 -7.01
C ILE A 39 -11.67 4.96 -8.27
N GLY A 40 -11.11 3.87 -8.83
CA GLY A 40 -10.40 3.86 -10.09
C GLY A 40 -8.88 3.90 -9.96
N SER A 41 -8.32 3.82 -8.75
CA SER A 41 -6.87 3.73 -8.57
C SER A 41 -6.39 2.36 -9.06
N ASP A 42 -5.27 2.36 -9.78
CA ASP A 42 -4.57 1.16 -10.27
C ASP A 42 -3.07 1.45 -10.20
N GLN A 43 -2.42 1.01 -9.13
CA GLN A 43 -1.07 1.44 -8.80
C GLN A 43 -0.17 0.25 -8.45
N ARG A 44 0.99 0.21 -9.11
CA ARG A 44 2.09 -0.67 -8.74
C ARG A 44 2.98 0.05 -7.73
N VAL A 45 3.11 -0.52 -6.55
CA VAL A 45 3.90 -0.01 -5.41
C VAL A 45 5.22 -0.75 -5.38
N ARG A 46 6.33 0.00 -5.32
CA ARG A 46 7.70 -0.53 -5.32
C ARG A 46 8.43 -0.20 -4.00
N PRO A 47 9.63 -0.76 -3.77
CA PRO A 47 10.39 -0.47 -2.57
C PRO A 47 10.67 1.02 -2.43
N GLY A 48 10.46 1.56 -1.23
CA GLY A 48 10.64 2.98 -0.94
C GLY A 48 9.46 3.88 -1.35
N GLU A 49 8.43 3.35 -2.01
CA GLU A 49 7.23 4.12 -2.37
C GLU A 49 6.15 4.03 -1.30
N VAL A 50 5.27 5.04 -1.25
CA VAL A 50 4.10 5.06 -0.37
C VAL A 50 2.82 4.97 -1.21
N SER A 51 1.99 3.99 -0.85
CA SER A 51 0.59 3.89 -1.28
C SER A 51 -0.30 4.26 -0.11
N TRP A 52 -1.02 5.39 -0.21
CA TRP A 52 -1.89 5.91 0.84
C TRP A 52 -3.33 5.94 0.36
N MET A 53 -4.18 5.09 0.94
CA MET A 53 -5.62 5.09 0.69
C MET A 53 -6.35 5.58 1.92
N SER A 54 -7.14 6.65 1.81
CA SER A 54 -8.10 7.06 2.84
C SER A 54 -9.49 6.55 2.47
N ALA A 55 -10.03 5.64 3.28
CA ALA A 55 -11.26 4.94 2.95
C ALA A 55 -12.53 5.80 3.16
N GLY A 56 -12.54 6.68 4.17
CA GLY A 56 -13.69 7.52 4.49
C GLY A 56 -14.99 6.72 4.56
N ARG A 57 -16.03 7.16 3.85
CA ARG A 57 -17.33 6.47 3.77
C ARG A 57 -17.29 5.09 3.07
N GLY A 58 -16.20 4.73 2.40
CA GLY A 58 -16.00 3.38 1.86
C GLY A 58 -15.12 3.30 0.61
N VAL A 59 -14.22 2.32 0.60
CA VAL A 59 -13.49 1.83 -0.59
C VAL A 59 -13.45 0.31 -0.56
N ALA A 60 -13.68 -0.34 -1.70
CA ALA A 60 -13.35 -1.75 -1.89
C ALA A 60 -12.11 -1.87 -2.78
N HIS A 61 -11.17 -2.73 -2.40
CA HIS A 61 -9.89 -2.84 -3.10
C HIS A 61 -9.30 -4.26 -3.09
N VAL A 62 -8.32 -4.48 -3.98
CA VAL A 62 -7.49 -5.69 -4.06
C VAL A 62 -6.02 -5.30 -3.88
N GLU A 63 -5.24 -6.21 -3.29
CA GLU A 63 -3.80 -6.07 -3.14
C GLU A 63 -3.12 -7.38 -3.57
N ARG A 64 -2.32 -7.33 -4.63
CA ARG A 64 -1.82 -8.54 -5.32
C ARG A 64 -0.36 -8.46 -5.71
N THR A 65 0.30 -9.61 -5.75
CA THR A 65 1.58 -9.75 -6.43
C THR A 65 1.35 -9.60 -7.95
N PRO A 66 2.12 -8.74 -8.64
CA PRO A 66 2.05 -8.58 -10.10
C PRO A 66 2.22 -9.91 -10.84
N ALA A 67 1.48 -10.12 -11.92
CA ALA A 67 1.37 -11.41 -12.60
C ALA A 67 2.73 -11.95 -13.10
N GLU A 68 3.60 -11.05 -13.57
CA GLU A 68 4.96 -11.38 -13.99
C GLU A 68 5.82 -11.88 -12.83
N LEU A 69 5.62 -11.36 -11.62
CA LEU A 69 6.33 -11.77 -10.41
C LEU A 69 5.77 -13.07 -9.82
N VAL A 70 4.47 -13.31 -9.98
CA VAL A 70 3.88 -14.63 -9.70
C VAL A 70 4.53 -15.68 -10.62
N ALA A 71 4.70 -15.39 -11.90
CA ALA A 71 5.28 -16.34 -12.85
C ALA A 71 6.76 -16.67 -12.58
N SER A 72 7.56 -15.70 -12.14
CA SER A 72 9.00 -15.89 -11.87
C SER A 72 9.34 -16.29 -10.43
N GLY A 73 8.39 -16.15 -9.50
CA GLY A 73 8.68 -16.10 -8.07
C GLY A 73 9.13 -14.70 -7.64
N SER A 74 8.95 -14.40 -6.36
CA SER A 74 9.22 -13.07 -5.80
C SER A 74 9.44 -13.10 -4.30
N ARG A 75 10.00 -12.02 -3.77
CA ARG A 75 10.10 -11.76 -2.33
C ARG A 75 9.29 -10.52 -2.01
N LEU A 76 8.51 -10.55 -0.93
CA LEU A 76 7.73 -9.41 -0.45
C LEU A 76 8.10 -9.11 1.00
N HIS A 77 8.40 -7.85 1.28
CA HIS A 77 8.69 -7.38 2.62
C HIS A 77 8.27 -5.91 2.75
N GLY A 78 7.54 -5.56 3.80
CA GLY A 78 7.05 -4.19 3.95
C GLY A 78 6.14 -3.98 5.15
N LEU A 79 5.60 -2.78 5.23
CA LEU A 79 4.65 -2.34 6.23
C LEU A 79 3.29 -2.13 5.58
N GLN A 80 2.25 -2.49 6.33
CA GLN A 80 0.89 -2.02 6.09
C GLN A 80 0.42 -1.46 7.42
N VAL A 81 0.14 -0.16 7.45
CA VAL A 81 -0.25 0.57 8.65
C VAL A 81 -1.67 1.05 8.48
N TRP A 82 -2.51 0.79 9.48
CA TRP A 82 -3.89 1.26 9.50
C TRP A 82 -4.00 2.42 10.48
N LEU A 83 -4.48 3.55 9.98
CA LEU A 83 -4.66 4.76 10.76
C LEU A 83 -6.16 5.02 10.88
N ALA A 84 -6.70 5.01 12.10
CA ALA A 84 -8.09 5.40 12.32
C ALA A 84 -8.30 6.85 11.91
N ALA A 85 -9.38 7.13 11.18
CA ALA A 85 -9.72 8.51 10.83
C ALA A 85 -10.21 9.25 12.09
N PRO A 86 -9.93 10.55 12.22
CA PRO A 86 -10.66 11.39 13.16
C PRO A 86 -12.16 11.31 12.87
N ARG A 87 -12.99 11.50 13.92
CA ARG A 87 -14.43 11.30 13.83
C ARG A 87 -15.10 12.15 12.73
N GLU A 88 -14.65 13.39 12.55
CA GLU A 88 -15.12 14.29 11.49
C GLU A 88 -14.76 13.82 10.07
N HIS A 89 -13.80 12.92 9.92
CA HIS A 89 -13.31 12.38 8.64
C HIS A 89 -13.77 10.94 8.36
N GLU A 90 -14.42 10.26 9.30
CA GLU A 90 -14.89 8.88 9.12
C GLU A 90 -15.81 8.69 7.90
N GLN A 91 -16.56 9.74 7.53
CA GLN A 91 -17.52 9.73 6.41
C GLN A 91 -17.07 10.58 5.22
N ALA A 92 -15.80 11.00 5.19
CA ALA A 92 -15.25 11.78 4.08
C ALA A 92 -15.31 10.99 2.76
N LEU A 93 -15.14 11.69 1.63
CA LEU A 93 -14.97 11.02 0.35
C LEU A 93 -13.69 10.18 0.36
N PRO A 94 -13.74 8.96 -0.19
CA PRO A 94 -12.54 8.15 -0.35
C PRO A 94 -11.52 8.85 -1.26
N SER A 95 -10.24 8.65 -0.97
CA SER A 95 -9.15 9.19 -1.77
C SER A 95 -7.95 8.27 -1.77
N TYR A 96 -7.13 8.39 -2.80
CA TYR A 96 -5.89 7.65 -2.97
C TYR A 96 -4.76 8.62 -3.35
N SER A 97 -3.57 8.37 -2.83
CA SER A 97 -2.36 9.12 -3.16
C SER A 97 -1.18 8.15 -3.22
N HIS A 98 -0.40 8.27 -4.28
CA HIS A 98 0.85 7.53 -4.46
C HIS A 98 2.01 8.51 -4.46
N HIS A 99 3.05 8.17 -3.70
CA HIS A 99 4.29 8.92 -3.66
C HIS A 99 5.42 7.99 -4.07
N CYS A 100 6.07 8.29 -5.19
CA CYS A 100 7.28 7.59 -5.57
C CYS A 100 8.41 7.91 -4.58
N ALA A 101 9.41 7.02 -4.48
CA ALA A 101 10.50 7.18 -3.53
C ALA A 101 11.20 8.55 -3.64
N ALA A 102 11.37 9.07 -4.87
CA ALA A 102 12.01 10.36 -5.12
C ALA A 102 11.18 11.58 -4.66
N SER A 103 9.88 11.41 -4.41
CA SER A 103 9.00 12.48 -3.91
C SER A 103 8.96 12.56 -2.38
N LEU A 104 9.51 11.56 -1.69
CA LEU A 104 9.52 11.52 -0.23
C LEU A 104 10.76 12.25 0.32
N PRO A 105 10.62 13.02 1.41
CA PRO A 105 11.77 13.65 2.05
C PRO A 105 12.69 12.58 2.66
N VAL A 106 13.99 12.75 2.46
CA VAL A 106 15.04 11.92 3.06
C VAL A 106 15.93 12.81 3.92
N SER A 107 16.21 12.38 5.14
CA SER A 107 17.13 13.07 6.03
C SER A 107 18.15 12.10 6.59
N ASP A 108 19.43 12.43 6.39
CA ASP A 108 20.57 11.72 7.00
C ASP A 108 20.97 12.35 8.35
N THR A 109 20.20 13.35 8.81
CA THR A 109 20.43 13.96 10.13
C THR A 109 20.02 12.97 11.21
N LEU A 110 20.98 12.55 12.03
CA LEU A 110 20.71 11.74 13.22
C LEU A 110 19.62 12.40 14.09
N GLY A 111 18.43 11.81 14.10
CA GLY A 111 17.35 12.15 15.03
C GLY A 111 16.27 13.13 14.54
N CYS A 112 16.22 13.51 13.26
CA CYS A 112 15.12 14.35 12.76
C CYS A 112 14.23 13.59 11.75
N VAL A 113 13.00 13.28 12.17
CA VAL A 113 11.88 13.11 11.25
C VAL A 113 11.40 14.51 10.90
N SER A 114 11.64 14.97 9.67
CA SER A 114 10.99 16.17 9.16
C SER A 114 9.50 15.87 9.02
N VAL A 115 8.70 16.36 9.97
CA VAL A 115 7.23 16.47 9.88
C VAL A 115 6.84 17.66 9.03
#